data_AF-A0A8H6BRJ2-F1
#
_entry.id   AF-A0A8H6BRJ2-F1
#
_cell.length_a   1.000
_cell.length_b   1.000
_cell.length_c   1.000
_cell.angle_alpha   90.00
_cell.angle_beta   90.00
_cell.angle_gamma   90.00
#
_symmetry.space_group_name_H-M   'P 1'
#
loop_
_entity.id
_entity.type
_entity.pdbx_description
1 polymer ?
#
loop_
_entity_poly.entity_id
_entity_poly.type
_entity_poly.pdbx_seq_one_letter_code
_entity_poly.pdbx_strand_id
1 'polypeptide(L)'
;MSKYKELLHNDKCEAVFYFSRIKKQFRLRARARVIDEQNPPLDLINVLNQEEETERQISTDITQELNRQWSNLSKSLKKSFKKPPPKSVMSDENAKLISSIHRGVDGKNIDYGLKNFALVGLFIDYVDYYDLEKDKRFIYQLDENHQWFEQEVCP
;
A
#
# COMPACT_ATOMS: atom_id res chain seq x y z
N MET A 1 -10.61 -3.82 11.19
CA MET A 1 -9.71 -4.01 10.02
C MET A 1 -8.72 -5.12 10.34
N SER A 2 -9.00 -6.36 9.94
CA SER A 2 -8.14 -7.52 10.24
C SER A 2 -6.74 -7.34 9.65
N LYS A 3 -6.64 -7.05 8.35
CA LYS A 3 -5.36 -6.81 7.66
C LYS A 3 -4.50 -5.69 8.25
N TYR A 4 -5.10 -4.60 8.73
CA TYR A 4 -4.33 -3.50 9.31
C TYR A 4 -3.70 -3.94 10.64
N LYS A 5 -4.46 -4.67 11.47
CA LYS A 5 -3.94 -5.25 12.71
C LYS A 5 -2.92 -6.36 12.46
N GLU A 6 -3.16 -7.20 11.44
CA GLU A 6 -2.23 -8.25 11.01
C GLU A 6 -0.90 -7.64 10.57
N LEU A 7 -0.93 -6.56 9.79
CA LEU A 7 0.25 -5.87 9.27
C LEU A 7 1.05 -5.16 10.38
N LEU A 8 0.36 -4.64 11.41
CA LEU A 8 1.02 -4.14 12.63
C LEU A 8 1.66 -5.25 13.48
N HIS A 9 1.20 -6.50 13.36
CA HIS A 9 1.73 -7.63 14.11
C HIS A 9 2.82 -8.40 13.35
N ASN A 10 2.67 -8.52 12.03
CA ASN A 10 3.58 -9.18 11.11
C ASN A 10 3.61 -8.42 9.79
N ASP A 11 4.73 -7.75 9.54
CA ASP A 11 4.95 -6.94 8.34
C ASP A 11 5.25 -7.78 7.09
N LYS A 12 5.51 -9.09 7.23
CA LYS A 12 5.84 -9.96 6.10
C LYS A 12 4.63 -10.22 5.23
N CYS A 13 4.77 -10.03 3.92
CA CYS A 13 3.75 -10.36 2.93
C CYS A 13 4.37 -10.86 1.62
N GLU A 14 3.55 -11.55 0.82
CA GLU A 14 3.87 -11.88 -0.56
C GLU A 14 2.75 -11.35 -1.47
N ALA A 15 3.11 -10.57 -2.48
CA ALA A 15 2.19 -10.07 -3.49
C ALA A 15 2.39 -10.85 -4.80
N VAL A 16 1.34 -11.49 -5.29
CA VAL A 16 1.39 -12.30 -6.51
C VAL A 16 0.62 -11.60 -7.62
N PHE A 17 1.30 -11.30 -8.71
CA PHE A 17 0.74 -10.69 -9.91
C PHE A 17 0.84 -11.67 -11.07
N TYR A 18 -0.31 -12.08 -11.61
CA TYR A 18 -0.36 -12.90 -12.82
C TYR A 18 -0.99 -12.10 -13.97
N PHE A 19 -0.24 -11.98 -15.06
CA PHE A 19 -0.64 -11.27 -16.26
C PHE A 19 -0.99 -12.27 -17.36
N SER A 20 -2.27 -12.65 -17.42
CA SER A 20 -2.75 -13.72 -18.32
C SER A 20 -2.49 -13.48 -19.81
N ARG A 21 -2.53 -12.22 -20.27
CA ARG A 21 -2.32 -11.88 -21.69
C ARG A 21 -0.89 -12.13 -22.17
N ILE A 22 0.08 -11.85 -21.30
CA ILE A 22 1.52 -12.01 -21.60
C ILE A 22 2.09 -13.25 -20.92
N LYS A 23 1.23 -14.05 -20.27
CA LYS A 23 1.52 -15.25 -19.48
C LYS A 23 2.76 -15.11 -18.58
N LYS A 24 2.81 -14.02 -17.81
CA LYS A 24 3.90 -13.76 -16.85
C LYS A 24 3.38 -13.69 -15.44
N GLN A 25 4.18 -14.18 -14.51
CA GLN A 25 3.91 -14.10 -13.07
C GLN A 25 5.07 -13.37 -12.37
N PHE A 26 4.71 -12.53 -11.40
CA PHE A 26 5.64 -11.93 -10.45
C PHE A 26 5.16 -12.26 -9.04
N ARG A 27 6.04 -12.84 -8.22
CA ARG A 27 5.82 -13.04 -6.79
C ARG A 27 6.81 -12.17 -6.04
N LEU A 28 6.29 -11.14 -5.39
CA LEU A 28 7.08 -10.15 -4.67
C LEU A 28 7.01 -10.48 -3.19
N ARG A 29 8.14 -10.87 -2.59
CA ARG A 29 8.25 -10.98 -1.13
C ARG A 29 8.62 -9.60 -0.60
N ALA A 30 7.84 -9.12 0.36
CA ALA A 30 8.01 -7.77 0.88
C ALA A 30 7.74 -7.68 2.38
N ARG A 31 8.29 -6.64 2.99
CA ARG A 31 7.79 -6.10 4.26
C ARG A 31 6.83 -4.95 3.95
N ALA A 32 5.59 -5.08 4.37
CA ALA A 32 4.58 -4.04 4.25
C ALA A 32 4.58 -3.16 5.49
N ARG A 33 4.57 -1.83 5.32
CA ARG A 33 4.44 -0.89 6.44
C ARG A 33 3.43 0.19 6.11
N VAL A 34 2.68 0.62 7.12
CA VAL A 34 1.89 1.85 7.03
C VAL A 34 2.89 2.99 6.97
N ILE A 35 2.68 3.94 6.07
CA ILE A 35 3.52 5.13 5.96
C ILE A 35 2.92 6.21 6.86
N ASP A 36 3.65 6.52 7.93
CA ASP A 36 3.33 7.52 8.95
C ASP A 36 4.62 8.06 9.58
N GLU A 37 4.50 9.05 10.48
CA GLU A 37 5.65 9.68 11.14
C GLU A 37 6.57 8.69 11.86
N GLN A 38 6.03 7.55 12.32
CA GLN A 38 6.80 6.50 12.99
C GLN A 38 7.45 5.52 11.99
N ASN A 39 6.97 5.50 10.74
CA ASN A 39 7.38 4.58 9.68
C ASN A 39 7.56 5.32 8.34
N PRO A 40 8.55 6.21 8.21
CA PRO A 40 8.86 6.86 6.93
C PRO A 40 9.26 5.82 5.88
N PRO A 41 9.02 6.09 4.57
CA PRO A 41 9.56 5.27 3.51
C PRO A 41 11.10 5.25 3.55
N LEU A 42 11.70 4.08 3.32
CA LEU A 42 13.14 3.82 3.47
C LEU A 42 14.04 4.79 2.68
N ASP A 43 13.60 5.31 1.53
CA ASP A 43 14.39 6.26 0.75
C ASP A 43 14.57 7.63 1.44
N LEU A 44 13.69 7.99 2.38
CA LEU A 44 13.83 9.20 3.20
C LEU A 44 14.82 9.01 4.37
N ILE A 45 15.24 7.77 4.65
CA ILE A 45 16.14 7.42 5.76
C ILE A 45 17.61 7.68 5.38
N ASN A 46 17.94 7.83 4.09
CA ASN A 46 19.30 8.20 3.68
C ASN A 46 19.68 9.65 4.03
N VAL A 47 18.78 10.42 4.66
CA VAL A 47 19.00 11.78 5.19
C VAL A 47 19.23 11.76 6.72
N LEU A 48 19.63 10.62 7.30
CA LEU A 48 19.92 10.53 8.74
C LEU A 48 21.33 11.06 9.06
N ASN A 49 21.43 12.38 9.26
CA ASN A 49 22.45 13.01 10.11
C ASN A 49 22.00 14.44 10.48
N GLN A 50 21.02 14.59 11.41
CA GLN A 50 20.77 15.71 12.35
C GLN A 50 19.34 15.62 12.92
N GLU A 51 19.17 15.59 14.25
CA GLU A 51 18.03 14.91 14.89
C GLU A 51 16.70 15.69 14.99
N GLU A 52 16.65 17.03 14.96
CA GLU A 52 15.37 17.77 15.14
C GLU A 52 14.79 18.39 13.84
N GLU A 53 15.65 18.92 12.97
CA GLU A 53 15.21 19.51 11.69
C GLU A 53 14.73 18.41 10.72
N THR A 54 15.29 17.21 10.86
CA THR A 54 14.93 16.01 10.09
C THR A 54 13.56 15.46 10.47
N GLU A 55 13.17 15.45 11.75
CA GLU A 55 11.83 14.96 12.16
C GLU A 55 10.70 15.82 11.59
N ARG A 56 10.85 17.15 11.63
CA ARG A 56 9.87 18.08 11.03
C ARG A 56 9.80 17.93 9.52
N GLN A 57 10.94 17.73 8.87
CA GLN A 57 11.00 17.51 7.42
C GLN A 57 10.33 16.19 7.04
N ILE A 58 10.61 15.10 7.74
CA ILE A 58 9.99 13.78 7.52
C ILE A 58 8.47 13.85 7.71
N SER A 59 7.97 14.44 8.79
CA SER A 59 6.52 14.58 9.03
C SER A 59 5.85 15.38 7.90
N THR A 60 6.52 16.44 7.44
CA THR A 60 6.05 17.27 6.33
C THR A 60 6.00 16.46 5.02
N ASP A 61 7.06 15.73 4.69
CA ASP A 61 7.16 14.93 3.45
C ASP A 61 6.13 13.80 3.42
N ILE A 62 5.91 13.12 4.55
CA ILE A 62 4.89 12.08 4.67
C ILE A 62 3.49 12.67 4.52
N THR A 63 3.22 13.81 5.15
CA THR A 63 1.93 14.49 5.03
C THR A 63 1.68 14.91 3.59
N GLN A 64 2.71 15.43 2.90
CA GLN A 64 2.62 15.78 1.49
C GLN A 64 2.38 14.54 0.62
N GLU A 65 3.07 13.44 0.87
CA GLU A 65 2.89 12.19 0.13
C GLU A 65 1.48 11.61 0.32
N LEU A 66 0.97 11.59 1.56
CA LEU A 66 -0.38 11.13 1.86
C LEU A 66 -1.42 11.99 1.14
N ASN A 67 -1.26 13.32 1.16
CA ASN A 67 -2.14 14.24 0.45
C ASN A 67 -2.03 14.09 -1.08
N ARG A 68 -0.84 13.86 -1.61
CA ARG A 68 -0.60 13.60 -3.03
C ARG A 68 -1.35 12.34 -3.47
N GLN A 69 -1.16 11.23 -2.76
CA GLN A 69 -1.84 9.97 -3.07
C GLN A 69 -3.36 10.11 -2.94
N TRP A 70 -3.84 10.77 -1.89
CA TRP A 70 -5.27 11.07 -1.75
C TRP A 70 -5.79 11.90 -2.92
N SER A 71 -5.09 12.97 -3.32
CA SER A 71 -5.51 13.86 -4.40
C SER A 71 -5.70 13.12 -5.74
N ASN A 72 -4.87 12.11 -6.01
CA ASN A 72 -4.89 11.28 -7.22
C ASN A 72 -6.03 10.25 -7.25
N LEU A 73 -6.70 9.98 -6.13
CA LEU A 73 -7.83 9.06 -6.11
C LEU A 73 -9.06 9.65 -6.82
N SER A 74 -9.77 8.80 -7.57
CA SER A 74 -11.05 9.19 -8.17
C SER A 74 -12.08 9.59 -7.11
N LYS A 75 -13.03 10.47 -7.46
CA LYS A 75 -14.12 10.88 -6.56
C LYS A 75 -14.89 9.67 -5.99
N SER A 76 -15.10 8.64 -6.81
CA SER A 76 -15.78 7.39 -6.42
C SER A 76 -14.98 6.63 -5.36
N LEU A 77 -13.66 6.52 -5.55
CA LEU A 77 -12.79 5.84 -4.60
C LEU A 77 -12.67 6.60 -3.28
N LYS A 78 -12.55 7.94 -3.30
CA LYS A 78 -12.61 8.78 -2.09
C LYS A 78 -13.89 8.57 -1.28
N LYS A 79 -15.05 8.50 -1.95
CA LYS A 79 -16.33 8.18 -1.30
C LYS A 79 -16.32 6.83 -0.58
N SER A 80 -15.56 5.85 -1.07
CA SER A 80 -15.50 4.52 -0.44
C SER A 80 -14.94 4.55 0.99
N PHE A 81 -14.06 5.52 1.31
CA PHE A 81 -13.51 5.69 2.66
C PHE A 81 -14.49 6.29 3.67
N LYS A 82 -15.66 6.77 3.21
CA LYS A 82 -16.76 7.23 4.07
C LYS A 82 -17.75 6.11 4.42
N LYS A 83 -17.67 4.97 3.74
CA LYS A 83 -18.59 3.84 3.93
C LYS A 83 -18.41 3.21 5.33
N PRO A 84 -19.41 2.44 5.80
CA PRO A 84 -19.27 1.65 7.01
C PRO A 84 -18.00 0.78 7.01
N PRO A 85 -17.49 0.39 8.20
CA PRO A 85 -16.31 -0.46 8.31
C PRO A 85 -16.43 -1.73 7.43
N PRO A 86 -15.40 -2.08 6.64
CA PRO A 86 -15.43 -3.29 5.84
C PRO A 86 -15.70 -4.54 6.70
N LYS A 87 -16.48 -5.48 6.17
CA LYS A 87 -16.95 -6.71 6.85
C LYS A 87 -17.92 -6.47 8.03
N SER A 88 -18.39 -5.24 8.26
CA SER A 88 -19.52 -5.01 9.17
C SER A 88 -20.81 -5.60 8.59
N VAL A 89 -21.75 -5.95 9.48
CA VAL A 89 -23.07 -6.47 9.09
C VAL A 89 -23.83 -5.43 8.27
N MET A 90 -24.54 -5.88 7.23
CA MET A 90 -25.42 -5.00 6.46
C MET A 90 -26.74 -4.75 7.22
N SER A 91 -26.71 -3.80 8.15
CA SER A 91 -27.90 -3.28 8.83
C SER A 91 -28.63 -2.24 7.96
N ASP A 92 -29.89 -1.94 8.29
CA ASP A 92 -30.66 -0.88 7.64
C ASP A 92 -29.97 0.49 7.73
N GLU A 93 -29.30 0.77 8.85
CA GLU A 93 -28.51 2.00 9.02
C GLU A 93 -27.31 2.06 8.06
N ASN A 94 -26.57 0.96 7.93
CA ASN A 94 -25.46 0.85 6.99
C ASN A 94 -25.93 0.98 5.54
N ALA A 95 -27.05 0.35 5.19
CA ALA A 95 -27.65 0.46 3.87
C ALA A 95 -28.09 1.90 3.55
N LYS A 96 -28.76 2.57 4.50
CA LYS A 96 -29.16 3.98 4.40
C LYS A 96 -27.94 4.89 4.21
N LEU A 97 -26.88 4.69 4.98
CA LEU A 97 -25.64 5.46 4.88
C LEU A 97 -24.93 5.25 3.53
N ILE A 98 -24.86 4.02 3.03
CA ILE A 98 -24.28 3.74 1.71
C ILE A 98 -25.08 4.46 0.61
N SER A 99 -26.41 4.43 0.69
CA SER A 99 -27.29 5.12 -0.25
C SER A 99 -27.12 6.65 -0.20
N SER A 100 -27.04 7.24 0.99
CA SER A 100 -26.85 8.70 1.12
C SER A 100 -25.50 9.15 0.56
N ILE A 101 -24.42 8.39 0.80
CA ILE A 101 -23.09 8.65 0.20
C ILE A 101 -23.13 8.55 -1.33
N HIS A 102 -23.83 7.55 -1.85
CA HIS A 102 -23.98 7.36 -3.30
C HIS A 102 -24.66 8.58 -3.94
N ARG A 103 -25.79 9.01 -3.37
CA ARG A 103 -26.55 10.20 -3.79
C ARG A 103 -25.85 11.53 -3.49
N GLY A 104 -24.82 11.53 -2.65
CA GLY A 104 -24.08 12.74 -2.24
C GLY A 104 -24.84 13.61 -1.24
N VAL A 105 -25.78 13.02 -0.50
CA VAL A 105 -26.63 13.70 0.50
C VAL A 105 -26.28 13.28 1.94
N ASP A 106 -25.07 12.76 2.14
CA ASP A 106 -24.57 12.31 3.45
C ASP A 106 -24.06 13.46 4.35
N GLY A 107 -24.12 14.70 3.87
CA GLY A 107 -23.74 15.90 4.63
C GLY A 107 -22.25 16.04 4.91
N LYS A 108 -21.40 15.17 4.34
CA LYS A 108 -19.96 15.15 4.55
C LYS A 108 -19.23 15.52 3.27
N ASN A 109 -18.24 16.40 3.39
CA ASN A 109 -17.34 16.75 2.30
C ASN A 109 -16.57 15.51 1.79
N ILE A 110 -15.88 15.67 0.66
CA ILE A 110 -15.18 14.56 0.00
C ILE A 110 -13.97 14.08 0.82
N ASP A 111 -13.33 14.96 1.58
CA ASP A 111 -12.12 14.69 2.35
C ASP A 111 -12.38 14.13 3.75
N TYR A 112 -13.65 14.06 4.17
CA TYR A 112 -14.04 13.39 5.43
C TYR A 112 -13.53 11.94 5.51
N GLY A 113 -13.35 11.28 4.36
CA GLY A 113 -12.81 9.93 4.27
C GLY A 113 -11.31 9.83 4.57
N LEU A 114 -10.56 10.94 4.54
CA LEU A 114 -9.11 10.95 4.73
C LEU A 114 -8.67 10.35 6.06
N LYS A 115 -9.46 10.53 7.12
CA LYS A 115 -9.19 9.94 8.44
C LYS A 115 -9.19 8.40 8.46
N ASN A 116 -9.77 7.77 7.44
CA ASN A 116 -9.80 6.31 7.25
C ASN A 116 -8.85 5.87 6.13
N PHE A 117 -8.12 6.79 5.52
CA PHE A 117 -7.14 6.53 4.47
C PHE A 117 -5.78 6.24 5.11
N ALA A 118 -5.06 5.28 4.55
CA ALA A 118 -3.70 4.96 4.94
C ALA A 118 -2.92 4.61 3.67
N LEU A 119 -1.66 5.04 3.64
CA LEU A 119 -0.70 4.62 2.63
C LEU A 119 0.08 3.43 3.17
N VAL A 120 0.26 2.40 2.34
CA VAL A 120 1.04 1.21 2.69
C VAL A 120 2.16 1.06 1.68
N GLY A 121 3.41 1.10 2.14
CA GLY A 121 4.58 0.82 1.33
C GLY A 121 4.91 -0.68 1.36
N LEU A 122 5.31 -1.22 0.21
CA LEU A 122 5.84 -2.58 0.08
C LEU A 122 7.35 -2.49 -0.18
N PHE A 123 8.15 -2.91 0.78
CA PHE A 123 9.60 -2.95 0.66
C PHE A 123 10.01 -4.34 0.21
N ILE A 124 10.28 -4.47 -1.09
CA ILE A 124 10.52 -5.75 -1.76
C ILE A 124 12.00 -6.10 -1.63
N ASP A 125 12.30 -7.30 -1.15
CA ASP A 125 13.66 -7.83 -1.04
C ASP A 125 13.91 -9.06 -1.92
N TYR A 126 12.84 -9.58 -2.55
CA TYR A 126 12.90 -10.76 -3.40
C TYR A 126 11.75 -10.76 -4.42
N VAL A 127 12.08 -11.12 -5.66
CA VAL A 127 11.15 -11.26 -6.78
C VAL A 127 11.36 -12.61 -7.44
N ASP A 128 10.28 -13.38 -7.53
CA ASP A 128 10.22 -14.61 -8.32
C ASP A 128 9.39 -14.34 -9.58
N TYR A 129 10.09 -14.23 -10.70
CA TYR A 129 9.54 -13.95 -12.02
C TYR A 129 9.46 -15.25 -12.83
N TYR A 130 8.28 -15.54 -13.37
CA TYR A 130 8.07 -16.68 -14.24
C TYR A 130 7.44 -16.27 -15.58
N ASP A 131 8.09 -16.64 -16.67
CA ASP A 131 7.64 -16.46 -18.05
C ASP A 131 7.14 -17.80 -18.58
N LEU A 132 5.83 -18.01 -18.60
CA LEU A 132 5.22 -19.27 -19.04
C LEU A 132 5.43 -19.52 -20.54
N GLU A 133 5.60 -18.49 -21.36
CA GLU A 133 5.74 -18.69 -22.82
C GLU A 133 7.11 -19.25 -23.17
N LYS A 134 8.12 -18.87 -22.40
CA LYS A 134 9.51 -19.29 -22.62
C LYS A 134 9.92 -20.43 -21.70
N ASP A 135 9.07 -20.78 -20.75
CA ASP A 135 9.36 -21.69 -19.64
C ASP A 135 10.67 -21.30 -18.93
N LYS A 136 10.75 -20.02 -18.55
CA LYS A 136 11.92 -19.42 -17.90
C LYS A 136 11.54 -18.82 -16.57
N ARG A 137 12.34 -19.07 -15.54
CA ARG A 137 12.13 -18.52 -14.20
C ARG A 137 13.39 -17.82 -13.71
N PHE A 138 13.21 -16.62 -13.17
CA PHE A 138 14.29 -15.81 -12.63
C PHE A 138 13.96 -15.43 -11.19
N ILE A 139 14.96 -15.55 -10.34
CA ILE A 139 14.94 -15.04 -8.98
C ILE A 139 15.79 -13.77 -8.92
N TYR A 140 15.20 -12.72 -8.38
CA TYR A 140 15.90 -11.49 -8.01
C TYR A 140 15.92 -11.40 -6.50
N GLN A 141 17.07 -11.13 -5.91
CA GLN A 141 17.19 -10.96 -4.47
C GLN A 141 18.08 -9.76 -4.15
N LEU A 142 17.62 -8.93 -3.20
CA LEU A 142 18.40 -7.83 -2.66
C LEU A 142 19.36 -8.38 -1.61
N ASP A 143 20.66 -8.07 -1.76
CA ASP A 143 21.68 -8.46 -0.80
C ASP A 143 21.82 -7.44 0.36
N GLU A 144 22.72 -7.72 1.28
CA GLU A 144 23.00 -6.87 2.44
C GLU A 144 23.63 -5.51 2.06
N ASN A 145 24.20 -5.39 0.86
CA ASN A 145 24.77 -4.15 0.32
C ASN A 145 23.75 -3.36 -0.51
N HIS A 146 22.47 -3.72 -0.45
CA HIS A 146 21.40 -3.13 -1.25
C HIS A 146 21.61 -3.27 -2.78
N GLN A 147 22.28 -4.34 -3.20
CA GLN A 147 22.47 -4.69 -4.61
C GLN A 147 21.55 -5.85 -5.00
N TRP A 148 20.93 -5.75 -6.17
CA TRP A 148 20.10 -6.81 -6.71
C TRP A 148 20.95 -7.84 -7.45
N PHE A 149 20.82 -9.10 -7.05
CA PHE A 149 21.36 -10.25 -7.76
C PHE A 149 20.24 -10.95 -8.54
N GLU A 150 20.53 -11.39 -9.77
CA GLU A 150 19.62 -12.13 -10.66
C GLU A 150 20.16 -13.55 -10.90
N GLN A 151 19.29 -14.55 -10.85
CA GLN A 151 19.61 -15.93 -11.20
C GLN A 151 18.47 -16.60 -11.96
N GLU A 152 18.78 -17.22 -13.11
CA GLU A 152 17.87 -18.16 -13.79
C GLU A 152 17.80 -19.48 -13.00
N VAL A 153 16.59 -19.98 -12.75
CA VAL A 153 16.31 -21.21 -12.03
C VAL A 153 15.37 -22.11 -12.85
N CYS A 154 15.25 -23.38 -12.46
CA CYS A 154 14.25 -24.26 -13.07
C CYS A 154 12.82 -23.71 -12.84
N PRO A 155 11.96 -23.74 -13.88
CA PRO A 155 10.54 -23.39 -13.79
C PRO A 155 9.78 -23.98 -12.60
#